data_AF-A0A7C5XND6-F1
#
_entry.id   AF-A0A7C5XND6-F1
#
_cell.length_a   1.000
_cell.length_b   1.000
_cell.length_c   1.000
_cell.angle_alpha   90.00
_cell.angle_beta   90.00
_cell.angle_gamma   90.00
#
_symmetry.space_group_name_H-M   'P 1'
#
loop_
_entity.id
_entity.type
_entity.pdbx_description
1 polymer ?
#
loop_
_entity_poly.entity_id
_entity_poly.type
_entity_poly.pdbx_seq_one_letter_code
_entity_poly.pdbx_strand_id
1 'polypeptide(L)'
;MTEYDMNVVEALGEAVKDLEKIFGEELVGLALFGSWARREAKPDSDVDVFVILKSLSGFEVRSKIYAVIARRVGKPVTLIDARLHDISREKLDITLPTTQYIV
;
A
#
# COMPACT_ATOMS: atom_id res chain seq x y z
N MET A 1 -8.64 -21.45 3.57
CA MET A 1 -7.89 -20.56 2.66
C MET A 1 -8.35 -20.90 1.27
N THR A 2 -9.04 -19.98 0.60
CA THR A 2 -9.49 -20.26 -0.76
C THR A 2 -8.30 -20.08 -1.72
N GLU A 3 -8.36 -20.71 -2.89
CA GLU A 3 -7.35 -20.59 -3.95
C GLU A 3 -7.14 -19.12 -4.38
N TYR A 4 -8.19 -18.29 -4.27
CA TYR A 4 -8.14 -16.85 -4.55
C TYR A 4 -7.31 -16.05 -3.53
N ASP A 5 -7.36 -16.41 -2.24
CA ASP A 5 -6.61 -15.71 -1.18
C ASP A 5 -5.09 -15.90 -1.35
N MET A 6 -4.68 -17.13 -1.70
CA MET A 6 -3.27 -17.48 -1.91
C MET A 6 -2.67 -16.68 -3.07
N ASN A 7 -3.46 -16.46 -4.13
CA ASN A 7 -3.04 -15.70 -5.30
C ASN A 7 -2.70 -14.24 -4.96
N VAL A 8 -3.48 -13.57 -4.10
CA VAL A 8 -3.21 -12.17 -3.73
C VAL A 8 -1.91 -12.04 -2.93
N VAL A 9 -1.68 -12.92 -1.95
CA VAL A 9 -0.45 -12.86 -1.13
C VAL A 9 0.78 -13.17 -1.97
N GLU A 10 0.72 -14.17 -2.85
CA GLU A 10 1.81 -14.49 -3.78
C GLU A 10 2.08 -13.32 -4.74
N ALA A 11 1.03 -12.73 -5.32
CA ALA A 11 1.15 -11.57 -6.20
C ALA A 11 1.76 -10.36 -5.48
N LEU A 12 1.41 -10.12 -4.22
CA LEU A 12 2.04 -9.08 -3.41
C LEU A 12 3.49 -9.39 -3.09
N GLY A 13 3.86 -10.65 -2.88
CA GLY A 13 5.25 -11.08 -2.74
C GLY A 13 6.08 -10.77 -3.98
N GLU A 14 5.53 -11.02 -5.18
CA GLU A 14 6.19 -10.64 -6.44
C GLU A 14 6.21 -9.12 -6.66
N ALA A 15 5.18 -8.39 -6.20
CA ALA A 15 5.17 -6.94 -6.21
C ALA A 15 6.29 -6.36 -5.33
N VAL A 16 6.53 -6.92 -4.15
CA VAL A 16 7.64 -6.50 -3.27
C VAL A 16 8.97 -6.65 -4.00
N LYS A 17 9.24 -7.79 -4.64
CA LYS A 17 10.49 -7.99 -5.41
C LYS A 17 10.67 -6.97 -6.54
N ASP A 18 9.58 -6.59 -7.22
CA ASP A 18 9.64 -5.55 -8.25
C ASP A 18 9.91 -4.16 -7.64
N LEU A 19 9.27 -3.85 -6.51
CA LEU A 19 9.45 -2.59 -5.80
C LEU A 19 10.88 -2.48 -5.23
N GLU A 20 11.45 -3.56 -4.69
CA GLU A 20 12.85 -3.62 -4.24
C GLU A 20 13.83 -3.31 -5.37
N LYS A 21 13.56 -3.78 -6.60
CA LYS A 21 14.40 -3.44 -7.77
C LYS A 21 14.32 -1.97 -8.15
N ILE A 22 13.16 -1.33 -7.93
CA ILE A 22 12.91 0.07 -8.31
C ILE A 22 13.43 1.04 -7.25
N PHE A 23 13.17 0.75 -5.99
CA PHE A 23 13.42 1.65 -4.86
C PHE A 23 14.63 1.24 -4.02
N GLY A 24 15.14 0.02 -4.17
CA GLY A 24 16.28 -0.49 -3.42
C GLY A 24 16.02 -0.38 -1.91
N GLU A 25 17.01 0.15 -1.19
CA GLU A 25 16.91 0.33 0.26
C GLU A 25 15.89 1.39 0.69
N GLU A 26 15.29 2.16 -0.21
CA GLU A 26 14.21 3.08 0.16
C GLU A 26 12.93 2.33 0.54
N LEU A 27 12.71 1.11 0.02
CA LEU A 27 11.58 0.29 0.43
C LEU A 27 11.84 -0.29 1.83
N VAL A 28 11.02 0.10 2.79
CA VAL A 28 11.04 -0.48 4.14
C VAL A 28 10.18 -1.73 4.20
N GLY A 29 9.03 -1.70 3.50
CA GLY A 29 8.17 -2.88 3.38
C GLY A 29 6.79 -2.58 2.84
N LEU A 30 6.01 -3.66 2.72
CA LEU A 30 4.61 -3.67 2.31
C LEU A 30 3.82 -4.53 3.29
N ALA A 31 2.68 -4.03 3.76
CA ALA A 31 1.74 -4.78 4.57
C ALA A 31 0.37 -4.84 3.90
N LEU A 32 -0.23 -6.03 3.89
CA LEU A 32 -1.63 -6.22 3.53
C LEU A 32 -2.50 -5.91 4.75
N PHE A 33 -3.55 -5.13 4.55
CA PHE A 33 -4.57 -4.90 5.58
C PHE A 33 -5.97 -5.07 4.98
N GLY A 34 -7.00 -4.67 5.73
CA GLY A 34 -8.37 -4.70 5.24
C GLY A 34 -8.94 -6.10 5.09
N SER A 35 -9.87 -6.26 4.15
CA SER A 35 -10.72 -7.45 4.03
C SER A 35 -9.94 -8.73 3.71
N TRP A 36 -8.91 -8.63 2.85
CA TRP A 36 -8.06 -9.76 2.46
C TRP A 36 -7.22 -10.27 3.63
N ALA A 37 -6.64 -9.36 4.43
CA ALA A 37 -5.90 -9.75 5.65
C ALA A 37 -6.81 -10.43 6.69
N ARG A 38 -8.06 -9.98 6.82
CA ARG A 38 -9.06 -10.56 7.74
C ARG A 38 -9.77 -11.79 7.20
N ARG A 39 -9.52 -12.19 5.95
CA ARG A 39 -10.18 -13.33 5.28
C ARG A 39 -11.68 -13.14 5.08
N GLU A 40 -12.11 -11.88 4.93
CA GLU A 40 -13.49 -11.44 4.72
C GLU A 40 -13.72 -10.89 3.30
N ALA A 41 -12.68 -10.91 2.46
CA ALA A 41 -12.74 -10.39 1.10
C ALA A 41 -13.73 -11.19 0.23
N LYS A 42 -14.48 -10.45 -0.58
CA LYS A 42 -15.27 -10.98 -1.69
C LYS A 42 -14.43 -10.97 -2.97
N PRO A 43 -14.82 -11.72 -4.02
CA PRO A 43 -14.06 -11.77 -5.27
C PRO A 43 -13.80 -10.40 -5.93
N ASP A 44 -14.70 -9.44 -5.72
CA ASP A 44 -14.67 -8.06 -6.21
C ASP A 44 -14.07 -7.06 -5.22
N SER A 45 -13.61 -7.51 -4.05
CA SER A 45 -13.01 -6.62 -3.05
C SER A 45 -11.66 -6.09 -3.49
N ASP A 46 -11.47 -4.78 -3.28
CA ASP A 46 -10.19 -4.09 -3.45
C ASP A 46 -9.12 -4.72 -2.55
N VAL A 47 -7.86 -4.63 -2.98
CA VAL A 47 -6.71 -5.07 -2.19
C VAL A 47 -6.09 -3.86 -1.49
N ASP A 48 -6.22 -3.83 -0.16
CA ASP A 48 -5.73 -2.74 0.68
C ASP A 48 -4.26 -2.97 1.09
N VAL A 49 -3.36 -2.10 0.66
CA VAL A 49 -1.91 -2.22 0.89
C VAL A 49 -1.32 -0.97 1.51
N PHE A 50 -0.46 -1.18 2.49
CA PHE A 50 0.29 -0.13 3.18
C PHE A 50 1.76 -0.27 2.80
N VAL A 51 2.31 0.72 2.11
CA VAL A 51 3.71 0.74 1.66
C VAL A 51 4.49 1.76 2.46
N ILE A 52 5.64 1.35 2.97
CA ILE A 52 6.53 2.21 3.76
C ILE A 52 7.80 2.43 2.96
N LEU A 53 8.11 3.69 2.70
CA LEU A 53 9.42 4.12 2.20
C LEU A 53 10.22 4.79 3.31
N LYS A 54 11.55 4.91 3.18
CA LYS A 54 12.35 5.65 4.17
C LYS A 54 11.99 7.14 4.16
N SER A 55 12.11 7.78 2.99
CA SER A 55 11.91 9.22 2.84
C SER A 55 11.34 9.67 1.49
N LEU A 56 11.42 8.83 0.46
CA LEU A 56 10.90 9.16 -0.87
C LEU A 56 9.40 9.50 -0.86
N SER A 57 9.04 10.52 -1.62
CA SER A 57 7.68 11.05 -1.70
C SER A 57 7.37 11.63 -3.09
N GLY A 58 6.12 12.02 -3.29
CA GLY A 58 5.67 12.65 -4.53
C GLY A 58 4.81 11.76 -5.41
N PHE A 59 4.09 12.40 -6.32
CA PHE A 59 3.10 11.77 -7.18
C PHE A 59 3.68 10.66 -8.07
N GLU A 60 4.89 10.86 -8.60
CA GLU A 60 5.55 9.86 -9.46
C GLU A 60 5.89 8.58 -8.69
N VAL A 61 6.39 8.72 -7.46
CA VAL A 61 6.70 7.59 -6.57
C VAL A 61 5.42 6.80 -6.26
N ARG A 62 4.37 7.50 -5.82
CA ARG A 62 3.06 6.89 -5.54
C ARG A 62 2.47 6.19 -6.76
N SER A 63 2.56 6.82 -7.94
CA SER A 63 2.07 6.25 -9.20
C SER A 63 2.82 4.98 -9.60
N LYS A 64 4.15 4.96 -9.43
CA LYS A 64 4.98 3.77 -9.70
C LYS A 64 4.61 2.62 -8.76
N ILE A 65 4.47 2.87 -7.47
CA ILE A 65 4.04 1.87 -6.49
C ILE A 65 2.70 1.28 -6.90
N TYR A 66 1.71 2.15 -7.13
CA TYR A 66 0.37 1.73 -7.53
C TYR A 66 0.40 0.87 -8.79
N ALA A 67 1.11 1.30 -9.84
CA ALA A 67 1.17 0.58 -11.11
C ALA A 67 1.79 -0.81 -10.97
N VAL A 68 2.85 -0.97 -10.16
CA VAL A 68 3.49 -2.27 -9.92
C VAL A 68 2.53 -3.21 -9.19
N ILE A 69 1.90 -2.74 -8.11
CA ILE A 69 0.99 -3.58 -7.31
C ILE A 69 -0.26 -3.95 -8.12
N ALA A 70 -0.92 -2.98 -8.75
CA ALA A 70 -2.12 -3.21 -9.54
C ALA A 70 -1.87 -4.19 -10.70
N ARG A 71 -0.72 -4.10 -11.37
CA ARG A 71 -0.32 -5.03 -12.44
C ARG A 71 -0.18 -6.46 -11.92
N ARG A 72 0.40 -6.65 -10.73
CA ARG A 72 0.63 -7.98 -10.15
C ARG A 72 -0.64 -8.61 -9.63
N VAL A 73 -1.47 -7.82 -8.94
CA VAL A 73 -2.67 -8.29 -8.25
C VAL A 73 -3.86 -8.45 -9.21
N GLY A 74 -3.95 -7.65 -10.27
CA GLY A 74 -5.05 -7.72 -11.25
C GLY A 74 -6.42 -7.34 -10.67
N LYS A 75 -6.45 -6.58 -9.57
CA LYS A 75 -7.65 -6.07 -8.89
C LYS A 75 -7.49 -4.58 -8.57
N PRO A 76 -8.56 -3.86 -8.24
CA PRO A 76 -8.43 -2.50 -7.71
C PRO A 76 -7.60 -2.52 -6.42
N VAL A 77 -6.80 -1.47 -6.20
CA VAL A 77 -5.87 -1.37 -5.08
C VAL A 77 -6.18 -0.10 -4.29
N THR A 78 -6.37 -0.23 -2.99
CA THR A 78 -6.31 0.91 -2.08
C THR A 78 -4.87 1.03 -1.58
N LEU A 79 -4.17 2.07 -2.04
CA LEU A 79 -2.78 2.31 -1.63
C LEU A 79 -2.72 3.40 -0.55
N ILE A 80 -2.20 3.03 0.61
CA ILE A 80 -1.65 3.97 1.59
C ILE A 80 -0.12 3.91 1.49
N ASP A 81 0.51 5.04 1.25
CA ASP A 81 1.98 5.17 1.32
C ASP A 81 2.36 6.09 2.49
N ALA A 82 3.37 5.66 3.24
CA ALA A 82 3.91 6.40 4.37
C ALA A 82 5.43 6.45 4.29
N ARG A 83 6.02 7.40 5.02
CA ARG A 83 7.47 7.49 5.15
C ARG A 83 7.89 7.20 6.58
N LEU A 84 8.93 6.37 6.71
CA LEU A 84 9.49 6.00 8.01
C LEU A 84 9.94 7.25 8.78
N HIS A 85 10.51 8.25 8.10
CA HIS A 85 10.95 9.49 8.74
C HIS A 85 9.81 10.36 9.33
N ASP A 86 8.57 10.11 8.93
CA ASP A 86 7.38 10.85 9.36
C ASP A 86 6.73 10.10 10.52
N ILE A 87 6.58 8.78 10.37
CA ILE A 87 5.93 7.92 11.38
C ILE A 87 6.81 7.59 12.58
N SER A 88 8.14 7.72 12.45
CA SER A 88 9.07 7.52 13.57
C SER A 88 9.15 8.71 14.53
N ARG A 89 8.51 9.84 14.20
CA ARG A 89 8.38 10.97 15.11
C ARG A 89 7.41 10.62 16.24
N GLU A 90 7.70 11.08 17.46
CA GLU A 90 7.03 10.66 18.69
C GLU A 90 5.50 10.90 18.73
N LYS A 91 4.95 11.75 17.85
CA LYS A 91 3.54 12.13 17.90
C LYS A 91 2.89 12.07 16.52
N LEU A 92 2.11 11.01 16.30
CA LEU A 92 1.11 10.94 15.24
C LEU A 92 -0.18 11.55 15.78
N ASP A 93 -0.56 12.72 15.26
CA ASP A 93 -1.79 13.39 15.65
C ASP A 93 -2.96 12.94 14.77
N ILE A 94 -4.12 12.71 15.41
CA ILE A 94 -5.38 12.51 14.69
C ILE A 94 -5.88 13.88 14.25
N THR A 95 -5.70 14.18 12.97
CA THR A 95 -6.28 15.39 12.38
C THR A 95 -7.72 15.09 11.95
N LEU A 96 -8.69 15.75 12.60
CA LEU A 96 -10.05 15.79 12.06
C LEU A 96 -10.04 16.63 10.78
N PRO A 97 -10.77 16.24 9.73
CA PRO A 97 -10.87 17.05 8.52
C PRO A 97 -11.43 18.42 8.91
N THR A 98 -10.59 19.45 8.87
CA THR A 98 -11.05 20.84 8.99
C THR A 98 -11.91 21.12 7.77
N THR A 99 -13.21 21.29 7.99
CA THR A 99 -14.14 21.76 6.98
C THR A 99 -13.74 23.18 6.56
N GLN A 100 -12.87 23.30 5.56
CA GLN A 100 -12.79 24.53 4.79
C GLN A 100 -13.94 24.47 3.79
N TYR A 101 -14.97 25.27 4.05
CA TYR A 101 -15.90 25.68 3.01
C TYR A 101 -15.08 26.30 1.88
N ILE A 102 -15.03 25.64 0.73
CA ILE A 102 -14.64 26.28 -0.51
C ILE A 102 -15.76 27.27 -0.81
N VAL A 103 -15.51 28.55 -0.56
CA VAL A 103 -16.31 29.69 -1.04
C VAL A 103 -15.97 29.97 -2.49
#